data_AF-A0A016SQ43-F1
#
_entry.id   AF-A0A016SQ43-F1
#
_cell.length_a   1.000
_cell.length_b   1.000
_cell.length_c   1.000
_cell.angle_alpha   90.00
_cell.angle_beta   90.00
_cell.angle_gamma   90.00
#
_symmetry.space_group_name_H-M   'P 1'
#
loop_
_entity.id
_entity.type
_entity.pdbx_description
1 polymer ?
#
loop_
_entity_poly.entity_id
_entity_poly.type
_entity_poly.pdbx_seq_one_letter_code
_entity_poly.pdbx_strand_id
1 'polypeptide(L)'
;MPSAATHLLPGQPESPFREWRHWKVNVGRYLANIFRKKAQLLVGICVTVVILYTFPTITSPLLRTASRNDDRQPVQMISDECLCRYNNVSYDFCYHLPHNPAIKGRRFSCEHAPYLDDLGLLKGGNLIDLSREDLPTPAFVTAMSENHFDEGLTLIVYLRKVWPRQKIIVYDLGLSEQSVKDLKNKCLVELREFPFDKYPSNVRVLTQYRWKPILIAMVLDEYGAIWYMDTSVRWLKDRRQVVYEEFTCRRKADSHFLGRPKLGRGSSKDCGKSAYMLHFASGHSIFAVTDPRTYEYIPTNKDAIKKQQSANHDANFAFIVKTTDAVEIVKWYVMCALENECMAPAGASLFCNFQEDRFNHYANCHR
;
A
#
# COMPACT_ATOMS: atom_id res chain seq x y z
N MET A 1 46.58 -46.52 56.63
CA MET A 1 47.53 -47.31 55.81
C MET A 1 46.85 -47.59 54.47
N PRO A 2 47.51 -47.51 53.30
CA PRO A 2 48.96 -47.37 53.02
C PRO A 2 49.51 -45.96 53.36
N SER A 3 50.82 -45.63 53.46
CA SER A 3 52.02 -45.82 52.59
C SER A 3 51.98 -44.93 51.32
N ALA A 4 52.60 -43.74 51.29
CA ALA A 4 54.06 -43.41 51.20
C ALA A 4 54.69 -43.75 49.82
N ALA A 5 55.51 -42.93 49.16
CA ALA A 5 55.90 -41.51 49.37
C ALA A 5 56.55 -40.89 48.10
N THR A 6 56.54 -39.54 48.02
CA THR A 6 57.40 -38.56 47.29
C THR A 6 58.45 -39.06 46.28
N HIS A 7 58.59 -38.50 45.07
CA HIS A 7 58.93 -37.10 44.69
C HIS A 7 58.57 -36.80 43.20
N LEU A 8 58.80 -35.65 42.53
CA LEU A 8 59.59 -34.42 42.80
C LEU A 8 58.89 -33.13 42.22
N LEU A 9 59.62 -32.22 41.55
CA LEU A 9 59.26 -30.90 40.98
C LEU A 9 60.15 -30.62 39.74
N PRO A 10 59.93 -29.63 38.82
CA PRO A 10 59.38 -28.26 38.98
C PRO A 10 58.31 -27.86 37.92
N GLY A 11 57.76 -26.63 37.84
CA GLY A 11 57.90 -25.39 38.62
C GLY A 11 56.80 -24.38 38.19
N GLN A 12 56.52 -23.33 38.98
CA GLN A 12 55.42 -22.39 38.71
C GLN A 12 55.83 -21.23 37.76
N PRO A 13 54.93 -20.73 36.88
CA PRO A 13 55.14 -19.52 36.10
C PRO A 13 54.80 -18.23 36.87
N GLU A 14 55.62 -17.20 36.68
CA GLU A 14 55.47 -15.87 37.30
C GLU A 14 54.38 -15.00 36.64
N SER A 15 53.95 -13.95 37.34
CA SER A 15 52.88 -13.03 36.92
C SER A 15 53.29 -12.02 35.81
N PRO A 16 52.43 -11.75 34.82
CA PRO A 16 52.75 -10.86 33.69
C PRO A 16 52.49 -9.36 34.01
N PHE A 17 53.27 -8.76 34.92
CA PHE A 17 53.14 -7.34 35.28
C PHE A 17 54.33 -6.44 34.86
N ARG A 18 55.11 -6.84 33.84
CA ARG A 18 56.32 -6.11 33.42
C ARG A 18 56.39 -5.59 31.98
N GLU A 19 55.42 -5.86 31.10
CA GLU A 19 55.46 -5.39 29.69
C GLU A 19 54.64 -4.13 29.35
N TRP A 20 53.81 -3.62 30.27
CA TRP A 20 52.91 -2.49 29.98
C TRP A 20 53.58 -1.10 29.85
N ARG A 21 54.90 -1.00 30.04
CA ARG A 21 55.62 0.29 30.05
C ARG A 21 56.30 0.70 28.73
N HIS A 22 56.47 -0.21 27.76
CA HIS A 22 57.07 0.15 26.46
C HIS A 22 56.06 0.50 25.35
N TRP A 23 54.81 0.04 25.43
CA TRP A 23 53.82 0.26 24.36
C TRP A 23 53.28 1.71 24.29
N LYS A 24 53.17 2.41 25.43
CA LYS A 24 52.57 3.76 25.48
C LYS A 24 53.40 4.86 24.79
N VAL A 25 54.70 4.66 24.58
CA VAL A 25 55.59 5.70 24.02
C VAL A 25 55.52 5.77 22.48
N ASN A 26 55.27 4.66 21.80
CA ASN A 26 55.25 4.63 20.32
C ASN A 26 53.89 5.05 19.71
N VAL A 27 52.76 4.72 20.36
CA VAL A 27 51.43 5.10 19.85
C VAL A 27 51.24 6.63 19.81
N GLY A 28 51.76 7.36 20.80
CA GLY A 28 51.64 8.82 20.87
C GLY A 28 52.33 9.55 19.70
N ARG A 29 53.52 9.09 19.27
CA ARG A 29 54.23 9.66 18.11
C ARG A 29 53.53 9.36 16.79
N TYR A 30 52.89 8.20 16.66
CA TYR A 30 52.17 7.82 15.44
C TYR A 30 50.90 8.65 15.24
N LEU A 31 50.11 8.85 16.31
CA LEU A 31 48.89 9.66 16.27
C LEU A 31 49.17 11.14 15.98
N ALA A 32 50.22 11.72 16.58
CA ALA A 32 50.60 13.13 16.35
C ALA A 32 50.91 13.43 14.86
N ASN A 33 51.57 12.52 14.15
CA ASN A 33 51.85 12.68 12.72
C ASN A 33 50.61 12.58 11.82
N ILE A 34 49.59 11.79 12.21
CA ILE A 34 48.32 11.69 11.46
C ILE A 34 47.53 13.00 11.59
N PHE A 35 47.45 13.58 12.79
CA PHE A 35 46.77 14.87 12.99
C PHE A 35 47.45 16.01 12.22
N ARG A 36 48.79 16.06 12.20
CA ARG A 36 49.54 17.09 11.44
C ARG A 36 49.28 17.03 9.93
N LYS A 37 49.21 15.83 9.35
CA LYS A 37 48.89 15.65 7.91
C LYS A 37 47.44 15.99 7.56
N LYS A 38 46.47 15.70 8.43
CA LYS A 38 45.06 16.07 8.20
C LYS A 38 44.83 17.59 8.27
N ALA A 39 45.52 18.30 9.17
CA ALA A 39 45.41 19.75 9.28
C ALA A 39 45.89 20.49 8.01
N GLN A 40 46.98 20.03 7.37
CA GLN A 40 47.50 20.65 6.15
C GLN A 40 46.57 20.47 4.94
N LEU A 41 45.85 19.34 4.85
CA LEU A 41 44.91 19.07 3.75
C LEU A 41 43.65 19.96 3.85
N LEU A 42 43.16 20.22 5.06
CA LEU A 42 41.99 21.08 5.31
C LEU A 42 42.25 22.55 4.94
N VAL A 43 43.43 23.09 5.26
CA VAL A 43 43.79 24.47 4.88
C VAL A 43 43.86 24.63 3.36
N GLY A 44 44.38 23.64 2.63
CA GLY A 44 44.45 23.68 1.16
C GLY A 44 43.09 23.74 0.46
N ILE A 45 42.08 23.06 1.01
CA ILE A 45 40.71 23.04 0.45
C ILE A 45 39.97 24.36 0.73
N CYS A 46 40.17 24.98 1.90
CA CYS A 46 39.55 26.28 2.19
C CYS A 46 40.08 27.41 1.29
N VAL A 47 41.36 27.40 0.92
CA VAL A 47 41.94 28.45 0.05
C VAL A 47 41.44 28.36 -1.39
N THR A 48 41.26 27.15 -1.95
CA THR A 48 40.73 26.99 -3.31
C THR A 48 39.25 27.36 -3.44
N VAL A 49 38.44 27.11 -2.40
CA VAL A 49 37.03 27.55 -2.38
C VAL A 49 36.90 29.08 -2.37
N VAL A 50 37.75 29.80 -1.64
CA VAL A 50 37.69 31.28 -1.57
C VAL A 50 38.04 31.94 -2.92
N ILE A 51 38.97 31.36 -3.70
CA ILE A 51 39.38 31.89 -5.00
C ILE A 51 38.26 31.76 -6.06
N LEU A 52 37.43 30.72 -5.98
CA LEU A 52 36.30 30.52 -6.91
C LEU A 52 35.08 31.42 -6.64
N TYR A 53 35.01 32.08 -5.49
CA TYR A 53 33.87 32.91 -5.08
C TYR A 53 34.13 34.43 -5.13
N THR A 54 35.30 34.89 -5.61
CA THR A 54 35.73 36.30 -5.47
C THR A 54 36.06 37.06 -6.76
N PHE A 55 35.83 36.50 -7.96
CA PHE A 55 36.05 37.21 -9.23
C PHE A 55 34.82 37.21 -10.16
N PRO A 56 34.15 38.38 -10.37
CA PRO A 56 33.08 38.54 -11.34
C PRO A 56 33.50 39.36 -12.59
N THR A 57 33.40 38.76 -13.78
CA THR A 57 33.44 39.44 -15.10
C THR A 57 32.52 38.68 -16.07
N ILE A 58 31.27 39.11 -16.34
CA ILE A 58 30.83 40.19 -17.25
C ILE A 58 30.89 39.80 -18.76
N THR A 59 29.74 39.34 -19.27
CA THR A 59 29.06 39.58 -20.60
C THR A 59 29.92 39.61 -21.90
N SER A 60 29.56 39.01 -23.05
CA SER A 60 28.30 38.98 -23.85
C SER A 60 28.45 37.97 -25.05
N PRO A 61 27.56 37.88 -26.07
CA PRO A 61 26.16 37.46 -26.07
C PRO A 61 25.82 36.36 -27.13
N LEU A 62 24.57 35.91 -27.15
CA LEU A 62 23.81 35.40 -28.32
C LEU A 62 24.34 34.19 -29.14
N LEU A 63 23.77 33.01 -28.88
CA LEU A 63 23.22 32.17 -29.96
C LEU A 63 22.07 31.28 -29.45
N ARG A 64 20.87 31.47 -30.02
CA ARG A 64 19.70 30.61 -29.79
C ARG A 64 19.86 29.32 -30.59
N THR A 65 19.82 28.16 -29.93
CA THR A 65 19.40 26.90 -30.57
C THR A 65 18.42 26.15 -29.67
N ALA A 66 17.26 25.88 -30.27
CA ALA A 66 16.08 25.20 -29.74
C ALA A 66 16.27 24.21 -28.57
N SER A 67 15.51 24.45 -27.50
CA SER A 67 15.02 23.39 -26.62
C SER A 67 14.11 22.44 -27.42
N ARG A 68 14.29 21.12 -27.24
CA ARG A 68 13.25 20.14 -27.58
C ARG A 68 13.41 18.84 -26.78
N ASN A 69 12.26 18.37 -26.30
CA ASN A 69 11.97 17.11 -25.60
C ASN A 69 12.04 17.17 -24.07
N ASP A 70 11.23 18.08 -23.50
CA ASP A 70 10.61 17.88 -22.19
C ASP A 70 9.35 17.04 -22.42
N ASP A 71 9.38 15.74 -22.08
CA ASP A 71 8.26 14.79 -22.19
C ASP A 71 7.18 15.06 -21.11
N ARG A 72 6.68 16.30 -21.05
CA ARG A 72 5.44 16.59 -20.35
C ARG A 72 4.29 16.00 -21.15
N GLN A 73 3.66 14.98 -20.58
CA GLN A 73 2.28 14.64 -20.94
C GLN A 73 1.46 15.94 -20.95
N PRO A 74 0.59 16.17 -21.95
CA PRO A 74 -0.24 17.35 -21.99
C PRO A 74 -1.09 17.38 -20.72
N VAL A 75 -1.02 18.48 -19.97
CA VAL A 75 -1.85 18.67 -18.78
C VAL A 75 -3.30 18.64 -19.23
N GLN A 76 -3.98 17.53 -18.96
CA GLN A 76 -5.38 17.35 -19.31
C GLN A 76 -6.19 18.40 -18.55
N MET A 77 -6.69 19.41 -19.26
CA MET A 77 -7.47 20.47 -18.63
C MET A 77 -8.76 19.86 -18.09
N ILE A 78 -8.94 19.97 -16.78
CA ILE A 78 -10.15 19.54 -16.07
C ILE A 78 -11.31 20.39 -16.60
N SER A 79 -12.32 19.75 -17.17
CA SER A 79 -13.52 20.45 -17.64
C SER A 79 -14.29 21.05 -16.46
N ASP A 80 -14.86 22.25 -16.61
CA ASP A 80 -15.58 22.96 -15.53
C ASP A 80 -16.67 22.13 -14.83
N GLU A 81 -17.34 21.23 -15.56
CA GLU A 81 -18.34 20.30 -15.01
C GLU A 81 -17.76 19.25 -14.05
N CYS A 82 -16.48 18.91 -14.20
CA CYS A 82 -15.71 17.93 -13.42
C CYS A 82 -14.79 18.59 -12.37
N LEU A 83 -14.58 19.90 -12.48
CA LEU A 83 -13.74 20.68 -11.61
C LEU A 83 -14.27 20.72 -10.17
N CYS A 84 -13.42 20.33 -9.22
CA CYS A 84 -13.59 20.62 -7.82
C CYS A 84 -12.43 21.46 -7.29
N ARG A 85 -12.71 22.53 -6.52
CA ARG A 85 -11.67 23.37 -5.90
C ARG A 85 -11.67 23.16 -4.39
N TYR A 86 -10.53 22.71 -3.86
CA TYR A 86 -10.34 22.47 -2.43
C TYR A 86 -8.93 22.90 -2.02
N ASN A 87 -8.80 23.66 -0.92
CA ASN A 87 -7.55 24.24 -0.44
C ASN A 87 -6.72 24.95 -1.54
N ASN A 88 -7.41 25.74 -2.40
CA ASN A 88 -6.87 26.43 -3.58
C ASN A 88 -6.26 25.52 -4.68
N VAL A 89 -6.40 24.20 -4.58
CA VAL A 89 -6.01 23.23 -5.61
C VAL A 89 -7.25 22.79 -6.39
N SER A 90 -7.08 22.58 -7.70
CA SER A 90 -8.11 22.06 -8.60
C SER A 90 -7.94 20.56 -8.79
N TYR A 91 -9.00 19.80 -8.53
CA TYR A 91 -9.04 18.34 -8.65
C TYR A 91 -10.12 17.92 -9.64
N ASP A 92 -9.89 16.83 -10.35
CA ASP A 92 -10.90 16.19 -11.20
C ASP A 92 -11.74 15.22 -10.37
N PHE A 93 -13.04 15.50 -10.28
CA PHE A 93 -14.01 14.72 -9.52
C PHE A 93 -14.95 13.91 -10.43
N CYS A 94 -14.62 13.78 -11.74
CA CYS A 94 -15.24 12.82 -12.64
C CYS A 94 -14.36 11.57 -12.78
N TYR A 95 -14.96 10.36 -12.75
CA TYR A 95 -14.23 9.18 -13.19
C TYR A 95 -14.07 9.21 -14.71
N HIS A 96 -12.86 8.97 -15.22
CA HIS A 96 -12.57 8.84 -16.65
C HIS A 96 -12.23 7.39 -16.99
N LEU A 97 -12.89 6.81 -18.01
CA LEU A 97 -12.64 5.43 -18.43
C LEU A 97 -11.21 5.30 -19.00
N PRO A 98 -10.30 4.49 -18.41
CA PRO A 98 -8.88 4.51 -18.79
C PRO A 98 -8.59 4.20 -20.26
N HIS A 99 -9.42 3.38 -20.92
CA HIS A 99 -9.27 3.06 -22.35
C HIS A 99 -9.84 4.13 -23.29
N ASN A 100 -10.68 5.05 -22.79
CA ASN A 100 -11.24 6.16 -23.55
C ASN A 100 -11.61 7.31 -22.59
N PRO A 101 -10.66 8.20 -22.22
CA PRO A 101 -10.90 9.27 -21.25
C PRO A 101 -11.97 10.29 -21.65
N ALA A 102 -12.45 10.30 -22.91
CA ALA A 102 -13.60 11.11 -23.30
C ALA A 102 -14.92 10.57 -22.72
N ILE A 103 -14.98 9.28 -22.37
CA ILE A 103 -16.08 8.70 -21.59
C ILE A 103 -15.80 8.97 -20.11
N LYS A 104 -16.63 9.81 -19.50
CA LYS A 104 -16.52 10.21 -18.11
C LYS A 104 -17.84 10.11 -17.37
N GLY A 105 -17.76 9.88 -16.07
CA GLY A 105 -18.92 9.85 -15.18
C GLY A 105 -19.38 11.23 -14.77
N ARG A 106 -20.55 11.27 -14.14
CA ARG A 106 -21.06 12.40 -13.36
C ARG A 106 -20.04 12.77 -12.28
N ARG A 107 -19.79 14.07 -12.12
CA ARG A 107 -18.93 14.59 -11.05
C ARG A 107 -19.48 14.20 -9.67
N PHE A 108 -18.63 13.60 -8.84
CA PHE A 108 -18.89 13.35 -7.42
C PHE A 108 -19.01 14.67 -6.63
N SER A 109 -19.67 14.65 -5.47
CA SER A 109 -19.80 15.87 -4.64
C SER A 109 -18.44 16.46 -4.23
N CYS A 110 -18.32 17.78 -4.27
CA CYS A 110 -17.13 18.48 -3.79
C CYS A 110 -16.95 18.40 -2.26
N GLU A 111 -18.05 18.17 -1.54
CA GLU A 111 -18.05 17.94 -0.09
C GLU A 111 -17.25 16.69 0.32
N HIS A 112 -16.90 15.81 -0.65
CA HIS A 112 -16.05 14.65 -0.39
C HIS A 112 -14.55 14.98 -0.32
N ALA A 113 -14.13 16.17 -0.74
CA ALA A 113 -12.72 16.55 -0.80
C ALA A 113 -11.98 16.54 0.55
N PRO A 114 -12.54 17.01 1.68
CA PRO A 114 -11.89 16.90 2.99
C PRO A 114 -11.61 15.45 3.39
N TYR A 115 -12.57 14.54 3.19
CA TYR A 115 -12.39 13.11 3.50
C TYR A 115 -11.30 12.47 2.64
N LEU A 116 -11.19 12.84 1.37
CA LEU A 116 -10.12 12.36 0.50
C LEU A 116 -8.74 12.93 0.88
N ASP A 117 -8.65 14.17 1.38
CA ASP A 117 -7.38 14.74 1.82
C ASP A 117 -6.90 14.09 3.13
N ASP A 118 -7.82 13.92 4.10
CA ASP A 118 -7.59 13.22 5.37
C ASP A 118 -7.16 11.75 5.19
N LEU A 119 -7.60 11.10 4.09
CA LEU A 119 -7.22 9.74 3.71
C LEU A 119 -5.99 9.67 2.78
N GLY A 120 -5.35 10.81 2.46
CA GLY A 120 -4.17 10.87 1.58
C GLY A 120 -4.45 10.64 0.09
N LEU A 121 -5.73 10.61 -0.31
CA LEU A 121 -6.21 10.22 -1.65
C LEU A 121 -6.25 11.37 -2.66
N LEU A 122 -6.03 12.62 -2.23
CA LEU A 122 -5.93 13.78 -3.15
C LEU A 122 -4.51 14.09 -3.63
N LYS A 123 -3.52 14.01 -2.73
CA LYS A 123 -2.14 14.51 -2.99
C LYS A 123 -1.12 13.41 -3.35
N GLY A 124 -1.51 12.14 -3.31
CA GLY A 124 -0.66 11.01 -3.74
C GLY A 124 0.61 10.83 -2.90
N GLY A 125 0.47 10.68 -1.58
CA GLY A 125 1.61 10.53 -0.66
C GLY A 125 2.20 9.12 -0.61
N ASN A 126 3.53 9.00 -0.51
CA ASN A 126 4.29 7.77 -0.25
C ASN A 126 3.79 6.53 -1.03
N LEU A 127 3.72 6.67 -2.37
CA LEU A 127 3.40 5.55 -3.26
C LEU A 127 4.60 4.61 -3.41
N ILE A 128 4.33 3.31 -3.49
CA ILE A 128 5.35 2.26 -3.65
C ILE A 128 5.53 1.94 -5.13
N ASP A 129 6.77 2.03 -5.61
CA ASP A 129 7.16 1.57 -6.94
C ASP A 129 7.67 0.13 -6.90
N LEU A 130 6.76 -0.84 -7.10
CA LEU A 130 7.08 -2.28 -7.16
C LEU A 130 8.01 -2.70 -8.31
N SER A 131 8.44 -1.78 -9.18
CA SER A 131 9.55 -2.03 -10.13
C SER A 131 10.93 -1.81 -9.49
N ARG A 132 11.01 -1.05 -8.40
CA ARG A 132 12.27 -0.61 -7.75
C ARG A 132 12.38 -1.04 -6.28
N GLU A 133 11.26 -1.02 -5.57
CA GLU A 133 11.16 -1.29 -4.15
C GLU A 133 10.74 -2.74 -3.87
N ASP A 134 11.18 -3.29 -2.74
CA ASP A 134 10.66 -4.56 -2.24
C ASP A 134 9.27 -4.36 -1.61
N LEU A 135 8.47 -5.43 -1.62
CA LEU A 135 7.11 -5.41 -1.05
C LEU A 135 7.15 -5.09 0.46
N PRO A 136 6.37 -4.10 0.97
CA PRO A 136 6.30 -3.83 2.40
C PRO A 136 5.77 -5.04 3.19
N THR A 137 6.08 -5.09 4.49
CA THR A 137 5.47 -6.10 5.37
C THR A 137 4.00 -5.76 5.58
N PRO A 138 3.05 -6.59 5.11
CA PRO A 138 1.65 -6.19 5.10
C PRO A 138 0.97 -6.34 6.46
N ALA A 139 0.13 -5.37 6.82
CA ALA A 139 -0.75 -5.50 7.98
C ALA A 139 -1.83 -6.57 7.73
N PHE A 140 -2.25 -7.26 8.78
CA PHE A 140 -3.39 -8.18 8.72
C PHE A 140 -4.57 -7.48 9.37
N VAL A 141 -5.62 -7.24 8.59
CA VAL A 141 -6.71 -6.33 8.96
C VAL A 141 -8.05 -7.07 8.82
N THR A 142 -8.89 -6.93 9.82
CA THR A 142 -10.30 -7.34 9.79
C THR A 142 -11.16 -6.30 10.48
N ALA A 143 -12.46 -6.32 10.21
CA ALA A 143 -13.44 -5.47 10.90
C ALA A 143 -14.65 -6.32 11.28
N MET A 144 -15.28 -6.03 12.42
CA MET A 144 -16.41 -6.80 12.91
C MET A 144 -17.37 -5.98 13.78
N SER A 145 -18.66 -6.23 13.59
CA SER A 145 -19.75 -5.84 14.48
C SER A 145 -20.15 -7.02 15.38
N GLU A 146 -20.91 -6.77 16.45
CA GLU A 146 -21.25 -7.78 17.46
C GLU A 146 -21.87 -9.06 16.87
N ASN A 147 -22.75 -8.92 15.87
CA ASN A 147 -23.40 -10.06 15.20
C ASN A 147 -22.45 -10.94 14.35
N HIS A 148 -21.18 -10.55 14.19
CA HIS A 148 -20.11 -11.33 13.55
C HIS A 148 -18.96 -11.65 14.51
N PHE A 149 -19.10 -11.42 15.83
CA PHE A 149 -18.02 -11.57 16.80
C PHE A 149 -17.42 -12.99 16.81
N ASP A 150 -18.25 -14.04 16.98
CA ASP A 150 -17.78 -15.44 17.00
C ASP A 150 -17.14 -15.87 15.67
N GLU A 151 -17.64 -15.32 14.55
CA GLU A 151 -17.08 -15.53 13.23
C GLU A 151 -15.67 -14.92 13.12
N GLY A 152 -15.49 -13.71 13.67
CA GLY A 152 -14.21 -13.01 13.78
C GLY A 152 -13.23 -13.67 14.75
N LEU A 153 -13.71 -14.19 15.89
CA LEU A 153 -12.91 -15.02 16.79
C LEU A 153 -12.39 -16.26 16.06
N THR A 154 -13.23 -16.87 15.22
CA THR A 154 -12.84 -18.02 14.41
C THR A 154 -11.75 -17.62 13.39
N LEU A 155 -11.87 -16.49 12.68
CA LEU A 155 -10.79 -15.96 11.83
C LEU A 155 -9.46 -15.84 12.61
N ILE A 156 -9.49 -15.23 13.79
CA ILE A 156 -8.30 -15.05 14.65
C ILE A 156 -7.68 -16.41 15.01
N VAL A 157 -8.49 -17.43 15.36
CA VAL A 157 -8.00 -18.79 15.66
C VAL A 157 -7.29 -19.41 14.45
N TYR A 158 -7.85 -19.28 13.24
CA TYR A 158 -7.20 -19.81 12.03
C TYR A 158 -5.92 -19.05 11.68
N LEU A 159 -5.91 -17.72 11.80
CA LEU A 159 -4.70 -16.91 11.63
C LEU A 159 -3.61 -17.30 12.64
N ARG A 160 -3.96 -17.54 13.92
CA ARG A 160 -3.01 -17.98 14.96
C ARG A 160 -2.44 -19.38 14.70
N LYS A 161 -3.21 -20.30 14.10
CA LYS A 161 -2.72 -21.63 13.71
C LYS A 161 -1.65 -21.57 12.62
N VAL A 162 -1.81 -20.67 11.64
CA VAL A 162 -0.85 -20.53 10.52
C VAL A 162 0.32 -19.60 10.88
N TRP A 163 0.04 -18.50 11.59
CA TRP A 163 1.03 -17.49 11.99
C TRP A 163 0.87 -17.05 13.45
N PRO A 164 1.38 -17.84 14.42
CA PRO A 164 1.21 -17.55 15.84
C PRO A 164 1.63 -16.12 16.26
N ARG A 165 2.66 -15.57 15.61
CA ARG A 165 3.26 -14.26 15.91
C ARG A 165 2.80 -13.09 15.02
N GLN A 166 1.85 -13.29 14.09
CA GLN A 166 1.36 -12.21 13.23
C GLN A 166 0.49 -11.23 14.05
N LYS A 167 0.79 -9.93 14.01
CA LYS A 167 -0.10 -8.91 14.58
C LYS A 167 -1.37 -8.81 13.72
N ILE A 168 -2.53 -8.79 14.37
CA ILE A 168 -3.85 -8.66 13.71
C ILE A 168 -4.48 -7.35 14.19
N ILE A 169 -4.88 -6.50 13.26
CA ILE A 169 -5.65 -5.28 13.53
C ILE A 169 -7.12 -5.64 13.35
N VAL A 170 -7.91 -5.38 14.39
CA VAL A 170 -9.37 -5.56 14.39
C VAL A 170 -10.00 -4.17 14.50
N TYR A 171 -10.82 -3.81 13.54
CA TYR A 171 -11.70 -2.64 13.65
C TYR A 171 -13.05 -3.03 14.24
N ASP A 172 -13.42 -2.32 15.30
CA ASP A 172 -14.72 -2.35 15.94
C ASP A 172 -15.72 -1.54 15.10
N LEU A 173 -16.81 -2.19 14.69
CA LEU A 173 -17.92 -1.60 13.94
C LEU A 173 -19.20 -1.44 14.79
N GLY A 174 -19.11 -1.62 16.11
CA GLY A 174 -20.24 -1.73 17.03
C GLY A 174 -20.26 -3.08 17.75
N LEU A 175 -19.21 -3.37 18.50
CA LEU A 175 -19.10 -4.50 19.44
C LEU A 175 -19.68 -4.15 20.81
N SER A 176 -20.06 -5.17 21.59
CA SER A 176 -20.40 -5.00 23.00
C SER A 176 -19.16 -4.75 23.87
N GLU A 177 -19.35 -4.13 25.04
CA GLU A 177 -18.26 -3.90 26.00
C GLU A 177 -17.53 -5.20 26.39
N GLN A 178 -18.27 -6.31 26.46
CA GLN A 178 -17.70 -7.63 26.75
C GLN A 178 -16.84 -8.14 25.59
N SER A 179 -17.33 -8.05 24.35
CA SER A 179 -16.57 -8.38 23.14
C SER A 179 -15.30 -7.54 22.97
N VAL A 180 -15.39 -6.24 23.26
CA VAL A 180 -14.26 -5.30 23.29
C VAL A 180 -13.21 -5.73 24.32
N LYS A 181 -13.65 -6.04 25.54
CA LYS A 181 -12.77 -6.52 26.63
C LYS A 181 -12.09 -7.84 26.25
N ASP A 182 -12.84 -8.76 25.66
CA ASP A 182 -12.34 -10.08 25.27
C ASP A 182 -11.35 -10.02 24.10
N LEU A 183 -11.49 -9.06 23.17
CA LEU A 183 -10.49 -8.79 22.11
C LEU A 183 -9.23 -8.10 22.64
N LYS A 184 -9.38 -7.09 23.52
CA LYS A 184 -8.24 -6.41 24.16
C LYS A 184 -7.34 -7.36 24.95
N ASN A 185 -7.90 -8.45 25.48
CA ASN A 185 -7.16 -9.48 26.21
C ASN A 185 -6.44 -10.52 25.31
N LYS A 186 -6.58 -10.46 23.98
CA LYS A 186 -5.97 -11.45 23.06
C LYS A 186 -4.56 -11.03 22.62
N CYS A 187 -3.60 -11.95 22.77
CA CYS A 187 -2.22 -11.74 22.36
C CYS A 187 -2.11 -11.30 20.88
N LEU A 188 -1.35 -10.24 20.64
CA LEU A 188 -1.04 -9.69 19.31
C LEU A 188 -2.29 -9.32 18.48
N VAL A 189 -3.40 -8.98 19.15
CA VAL A 189 -4.57 -8.33 18.57
C VAL A 189 -4.52 -6.85 18.96
N GLU A 190 -4.60 -5.95 17.98
CA GLU A 190 -4.81 -4.52 18.20
C GLU A 190 -6.26 -4.20 17.84
N LEU A 191 -7.06 -3.83 18.84
CA LEU A 191 -8.44 -3.37 18.63
C LEU A 191 -8.44 -1.85 18.42
N ARG A 192 -9.08 -1.41 17.33
CA ARG A 192 -9.28 0.00 16.96
C ARG A 192 -10.77 0.27 16.79
N GLU A 193 -11.23 1.45 17.17
CA GLU A 193 -12.59 1.89 16.84
C GLU A 193 -12.63 2.42 15.41
N PHE A 194 -13.65 2.06 14.62
CA PHE A 194 -13.88 2.75 13.35
C PHE A 194 -14.51 4.13 13.61
N PRO A 195 -13.91 5.24 13.17
CA PRO A 195 -14.32 6.59 13.56
C PRO A 195 -15.55 7.07 12.75
N PHE A 196 -16.71 6.43 12.95
CA PHE A 196 -17.96 6.76 12.24
C PHE A 196 -18.36 8.23 12.37
N ASP A 197 -18.06 8.87 13.50
CA ASP A 197 -18.43 10.26 13.77
C ASP A 197 -17.67 11.27 12.90
N LYS A 198 -16.59 10.83 12.22
CA LYS A 198 -15.89 11.62 11.21
C LYS A 198 -16.53 11.58 9.83
N TYR A 199 -17.52 10.73 9.59
CA TYR A 199 -18.09 10.49 8.26
C TYR A 199 -19.61 10.73 8.24
N PRO A 200 -20.22 10.91 7.04
CA PRO A 200 -21.66 11.04 6.92
C PRO A 200 -22.41 9.83 7.52
N SER A 201 -23.58 10.05 8.10
CA SER A 201 -24.29 9.07 8.95
C SER A 201 -24.67 7.77 8.22
N ASN A 202 -24.83 7.81 6.90
CA ASN A 202 -25.03 6.63 6.04
C ASN A 202 -23.86 5.63 6.11
N VAL A 203 -22.63 6.06 6.44
CA VAL A 203 -21.46 5.17 6.58
C VAL A 203 -21.64 4.16 7.72
N ARG A 204 -22.46 4.49 8.74
CA ARG A 204 -22.82 3.60 9.85
C ARG A 204 -23.81 2.50 9.46
N VAL A 205 -24.42 2.56 8.27
CA VAL A 205 -25.30 1.50 7.76
C VAL A 205 -24.43 0.34 7.26
N LEU A 206 -24.09 -0.58 8.16
CA LEU A 206 -23.09 -1.62 7.93
C LEU A 206 -23.37 -2.49 6.70
N THR A 207 -24.65 -2.74 6.38
CA THR A 207 -25.11 -3.51 5.21
C THR A 207 -24.86 -2.80 3.86
N GLN A 208 -24.54 -1.51 3.86
CA GLN A 208 -24.13 -0.78 2.65
C GLN A 208 -22.60 -0.81 2.45
N TYR A 209 -21.84 -1.42 3.38
CA TYR A 209 -20.38 -1.59 3.31
C TYR A 209 -19.54 -0.31 3.08
N ARG A 210 -20.13 0.89 3.18
CA ARG A 210 -19.46 2.19 2.95
C ARG A 210 -18.20 2.39 3.80
N TRP A 211 -18.20 1.87 5.03
CA TRP A 211 -17.06 1.92 5.95
C TRP A 211 -15.83 1.15 5.43
N LYS A 212 -16.01 0.15 4.56
CA LYS A 212 -14.96 -0.79 4.13
C LYS A 212 -13.89 -0.16 3.23
N PRO A 213 -14.19 0.55 2.12
CA PRO A 213 -13.18 1.28 1.37
C PRO A 213 -12.48 2.37 2.19
N ILE A 214 -13.20 3.03 3.09
CA ILE A 214 -12.66 4.05 3.99
C ILE A 214 -11.63 3.42 4.96
N LEU A 215 -11.96 2.27 5.56
CA LEU A 215 -11.05 1.49 6.39
C LEU A 215 -9.81 1.04 5.61
N ILE A 216 -10.02 0.49 4.41
CA ILE A 216 -8.94 0.08 3.52
C ILE A 216 -8.00 1.26 3.22
N ALA A 217 -8.53 2.45 2.91
CA ALA A 217 -7.73 3.65 2.70
C ALA A 217 -6.89 4.01 3.94
N MET A 218 -7.51 4.09 5.14
CA MET A 218 -6.81 4.42 6.39
C MET A 218 -5.62 3.49 6.66
N VAL A 219 -5.83 2.17 6.57
CA VAL A 219 -4.77 1.20 6.93
C VAL A 219 -3.75 1.01 5.80
N LEU A 220 -4.15 1.22 4.54
CA LEU A 220 -3.22 1.23 3.40
C LEU A 220 -2.27 2.43 3.46
N ASP A 221 -2.73 3.60 3.91
CA ASP A 221 -1.89 4.78 4.11
C ASP A 221 -0.83 4.55 5.22
N GLU A 222 -1.24 3.94 6.34
CA GLU A 222 -0.35 3.65 7.49
C GLU A 222 0.71 2.58 7.19
N TYR A 223 0.36 1.50 6.47
CA TYR A 223 1.24 0.33 6.30
C TYR A 223 1.84 0.14 4.91
N GLY A 224 1.33 0.82 3.88
CA GLY A 224 1.77 0.64 2.48
C GLY A 224 1.37 -0.70 1.83
N ALA A 225 1.13 -1.76 2.61
CA ALA A 225 0.51 -3.00 2.13
C ALA A 225 -0.40 -3.61 3.21
N ILE A 226 -1.52 -4.21 2.79
CA ILE A 226 -2.48 -4.85 3.70
C ILE A 226 -3.03 -6.16 3.12
N TRP A 227 -3.26 -7.13 4.01
CA TRP A 227 -4.24 -8.19 3.86
C TRP A 227 -5.52 -7.75 4.56
N TYR A 228 -6.56 -7.44 3.80
CA TYR A 228 -7.90 -7.22 4.35
C TYR A 228 -8.71 -8.53 4.30
N MET A 229 -9.38 -8.87 5.40
CA MET A 229 -10.19 -10.08 5.55
C MET A 229 -11.50 -9.74 6.28
N ASP A 230 -12.65 -10.07 5.69
CA ASP A 230 -13.91 -10.16 6.43
C ASP A 230 -13.85 -11.31 7.44
N THR A 231 -14.69 -11.24 8.48
CA THR A 231 -14.80 -12.25 9.54
C THR A 231 -14.98 -13.67 9.05
N SER A 232 -15.57 -13.87 7.87
CA SER A 232 -15.84 -15.18 7.27
C SER A 232 -14.60 -15.91 6.71
N VAL A 233 -13.47 -15.21 6.51
CA VAL A 233 -12.28 -15.80 5.86
C VAL A 233 -11.61 -16.87 6.74
N ARG A 234 -11.17 -17.99 6.14
CA ARG A 234 -10.51 -19.11 6.85
C ARG A 234 -9.19 -19.49 6.16
N TRP A 235 -8.07 -19.05 6.74
CA TRP A 235 -6.74 -19.45 6.27
C TRP A 235 -6.38 -20.85 6.75
N LEU A 236 -6.22 -21.79 5.82
CA LEU A 236 -5.86 -23.18 6.13
C LEU A 236 -4.34 -23.45 6.07
N LYS A 237 -3.59 -22.70 5.24
CA LYS A 237 -2.15 -22.86 4.97
C LYS A 237 -1.54 -21.52 4.58
N ASP A 238 -0.25 -21.27 4.86
CA ASP A 238 0.46 -20.13 4.26
C ASP A 238 0.69 -20.41 2.77
N ARG A 239 0.15 -19.53 1.93
CA ARG A 239 0.41 -19.46 0.48
C ARG A 239 0.61 -18.03 0.00
N ARG A 240 0.94 -17.09 0.90
CA ARG A 240 1.06 -15.66 0.57
C ARG A 240 2.11 -15.39 -0.51
N GLN A 241 3.16 -16.21 -0.54
CA GLN A 241 4.19 -16.18 -1.58
C GLN A 241 3.62 -16.29 -3.00
N VAL A 242 2.55 -17.05 -3.22
CA VAL A 242 1.88 -17.16 -4.54
C VAL A 242 1.33 -15.81 -4.98
N VAL A 243 0.78 -15.03 -4.06
CA VAL A 243 0.25 -13.69 -4.32
C VAL A 243 1.37 -12.67 -4.44
N TYR A 244 2.42 -12.76 -3.62
CA TYR A 244 3.58 -11.87 -3.69
C TYR A 244 4.35 -12.04 -5.01
N GLU A 245 4.42 -13.26 -5.57
CA GLU A 245 5.08 -13.53 -6.85
C GLU A 245 4.47 -12.78 -8.03
N GLU A 246 3.15 -12.56 -8.02
CA GLU A 246 2.43 -11.75 -9.01
C GLU A 246 2.95 -10.31 -9.06
N PHE A 247 3.35 -9.76 -7.91
CA PHE A 247 3.91 -8.40 -7.80
C PHE A 247 5.38 -8.34 -8.20
N THR A 248 6.18 -9.33 -7.78
CA THR A 248 7.62 -9.38 -8.14
C THR A 248 7.88 -9.52 -9.65
N CYS A 249 6.86 -9.83 -10.44
CA CYS A 249 6.89 -9.80 -11.90
C CYS A 249 7.26 -8.39 -12.43
N ARG A 250 6.69 -7.32 -11.84
CA ARG A 250 6.90 -5.93 -12.29
C ARG A 250 8.40 -5.57 -12.33
N ARG A 251 9.16 -5.88 -11.27
CA ARG A 251 10.62 -5.72 -11.19
C ARG A 251 11.44 -6.52 -12.24
N LYS A 252 10.91 -7.64 -12.74
CA LYS A 252 11.56 -8.48 -13.76
C LYS A 252 11.31 -8.00 -15.20
N ALA A 253 10.28 -7.18 -15.43
CA ALA A 253 9.99 -6.62 -16.75
C ALA A 253 11.04 -5.54 -17.14
N ASP A 254 11.34 -4.62 -16.22
CA ASP A 254 12.22 -3.48 -16.48
C ASP A 254 13.70 -3.87 -16.58
N SER A 255 14.12 -4.86 -15.79
CA SER A 255 15.49 -5.40 -15.86
C SER A 255 15.80 -6.06 -17.21
N HIS A 256 14.80 -6.45 -17.99
CA HIS A 256 14.97 -6.91 -19.37
C HIS A 256 15.02 -5.79 -20.42
N PHE A 257 14.59 -4.56 -20.08
CA PHE A 257 14.54 -3.43 -21.00
C PHE A 257 15.91 -2.76 -21.22
N LEU A 258 16.85 -2.93 -20.28
CA LEU A 258 18.18 -2.31 -20.29
C LEU A 258 19.29 -3.14 -20.96
N GLY A 259 18.99 -4.18 -21.76
CA GLY A 259 20.06 -5.10 -22.19
C GLY A 259 19.98 -5.87 -23.51
N ARG A 260 18.81 -6.24 -24.07
CA ARG A 260 18.77 -7.06 -25.32
C ARG A 260 17.55 -6.79 -26.22
N PRO A 261 17.72 -6.80 -27.56
CA PRO A 261 16.59 -6.89 -28.48
C PRO A 261 15.81 -8.18 -28.26
N LYS A 262 14.47 -8.13 -28.25
CA LYS A 262 13.61 -9.30 -28.09
C LYS A 262 13.63 -10.19 -29.34
N LEU A 263 14.54 -11.16 -29.39
CA LEU A 263 14.50 -12.28 -30.32
C LEU A 263 14.16 -13.56 -29.55
N GLY A 264 12.86 -13.88 -29.43
CA GLY A 264 12.42 -15.08 -28.72
C GLY A 264 10.91 -15.12 -28.46
N ARG A 265 10.24 -16.13 -29.00
CA ARG A 265 8.79 -16.40 -28.84
C ARG A 265 8.52 -17.13 -27.51
N GLY A 266 8.95 -16.54 -26.39
CA GLY A 266 8.61 -17.01 -25.04
C GLY A 266 7.36 -16.30 -24.52
N SER A 267 6.51 -16.98 -23.76
CA SER A 267 5.34 -16.35 -23.15
C SER A 267 5.79 -15.34 -22.09
N SER A 268 5.72 -14.06 -22.43
CA SER A 268 5.81 -12.99 -21.45
C SER A 268 4.68 -13.21 -20.45
N LYS A 269 5.00 -13.58 -19.20
CA LYS A 269 4.02 -13.47 -18.12
C LYS A 269 3.59 -12.01 -18.08
N ASP A 270 2.30 -11.77 -18.29
CA ASP A 270 1.75 -10.44 -18.29
C ASP A 270 1.74 -9.92 -16.85
N CYS A 271 2.68 -9.03 -16.51
CA CYS A 271 2.84 -8.50 -15.15
C CYS A 271 1.75 -7.44 -14.79
N GLY A 272 0.65 -7.40 -15.56
CA GLY A 272 -0.42 -6.41 -15.48
C GLY A 272 -1.51 -6.66 -14.43
N LYS A 273 -1.31 -7.55 -13.46
CA LYS A 273 -2.27 -7.70 -12.35
C LYS A 273 -2.27 -6.45 -11.47
N SER A 274 -3.48 -6.00 -11.10
CA SER A 274 -3.69 -4.87 -10.20
C SER A 274 -3.06 -5.10 -8.82
N ALA A 275 -2.53 -4.04 -8.24
CA ALA A 275 -2.10 -3.98 -6.84
C ALA A 275 -3.25 -3.86 -5.83
N TYR A 276 -4.51 -3.90 -6.30
CA TYR A 276 -5.68 -4.24 -5.52
C TYR A 276 -6.19 -5.61 -6.01
N MET A 277 -5.85 -6.69 -5.30
CA MET A 277 -6.14 -8.06 -5.71
C MET A 277 -7.22 -8.72 -4.83
N LEU A 278 -8.32 -9.12 -5.47
CA LEU A 278 -9.37 -9.95 -4.88
C LEU A 278 -9.14 -11.43 -5.21
N HIS A 279 -9.53 -12.34 -4.32
CA HIS A 279 -9.08 -13.75 -4.36
C HIS A 279 -10.17 -14.80 -4.60
N PHE A 280 -11.45 -14.43 -4.56
CA PHE A 280 -12.57 -15.37 -4.75
C PHE A 280 -13.49 -14.88 -5.87
N ALA A 281 -13.73 -15.71 -6.90
CA ALA A 281 -14.68 -15.40 -7.97
C ALA A 281 -16.10 -15.88 -7.61
N SER A 282 -17.10 -15.01 -7.75
CA SER A 282 -18.46 -15.25 -7.23
C SER A 282 -19.40 -15.98 -8.21
N GLY A 283 -18.90 -16.40 -9.38
CA GLY A 283 -19.63 -17.21 -10.35
C GLY A 283 -20.72 -16.47 -11.14
N HIS A 284 -20.65 -15.14 -11.20
CA HIS A 284 -21.49 -14.26 -12.01
C HIS A 284 -20.66 -13.08 -12.55
N SER A 285 -21.20 -12.30 -13.49
CA SER A 285 -20.51 -11.09 -13.96
C SER A 285 -20.58 -9.93 -12.96
N ILE A 286 -19.73 -8.92 -13.15
CA ILE A 286 -19.86 -7.63 -12.47
C ILE A 286 -21.12 -6.90 -13.00
N PHE A 287 -21.38 -7.01 -14.31
CA PHE A 287 -22.55 -6.42 -14.97
C PHE A 287 -23.88 -6.85 -14.32
N ALA A 288 -24.00 -8.12 -13.95
CA ALA A 288 -25.23 -8.68 -13.40
C ALA A 288 -25.59 -8.12 -12.01
N VAL A 289 -24.63 -7.57 -11.26
CA VAL A 289 -24.79 -7.23 -9.84
C VAL A 289 -24.39 -5.79 -9.48
N THR A 290 -24.21 -4.93 -10.48
CA THR A 290 -23.96 -3.50 -10.28
C THR A 290 -25.24 -2.75 -10.62
N ASP A 291 -25.75 -1.92 -9.70
CA ASP A 291 -26.92 -1.08 -9.99
C ASP A 291 -26.60 -0.14 -11.18
N PRO A 292 -27.48 0.03 -12.17
CA PRO A 292 -27.22 0.86 -13.33
C PRO A 292 -26.74 2.29 -13.01
N ARG A 293 -27.18 2.87 -11.88
CA ARG A 293 -26.78 4.22 -11.43
C ARG A 293 -25.30 4.32 -11.05
N THR A 294 -24.68 3.25 -10.60
CA THR A 294 -23.22 3.22 -10.36
C THR A 294 -22.45 3.56 -11.63
N TYR A 295 -22.94 3.16 -12.82
CA TYR A 295 -22.32 3.49 -14.10
C TYR A 295 -22.48 4.94 -14.53
N GLU A 296 -23.39 5.71 -13.92
CA GLU A 296 -23.46 7.16 -14.14
C GLU A 296 -22.23 7.85 -13.53
N TYR A 297 -21.72 7.34 -12.40
CA TYR A 297 -20.53 7.86 -11.72
C TYR A 297 -19.23 7.19 -12.18
N ILE A 298 -19.26 5.87 -12.44
CA ILE A 298 -18.10 5.06 -12.84
C ILE A 298 -18.46 4.32 -14.15
N PRO A 299 -18.50 5.01 -15.30
CA PRO A 299 -18.76 4.37 -16.58
C PRO A 299 -17.68 3.36 -16.95
N THR A 300 -18.10 2.26 -17.58
CA THR A 300 -17.20 1.15 -17.93
C THR A 300 -17.63 0.47 -19.22
N ASN A 301 -16.74 -0.36 -19.77
CA ASN A 301 -17.05 -1.21 -20.92
C ASN A 301 -17.94 -2.38 -20.45
N LYS A 302 -19.26 -2.20 -20.56
CA LYS A 302 -20.29 -3.19 -20.17
C LYS A 302 -20.10 -4.55 -20.85
N ASP A 303 -19.61 -4.60 -22.10
CA ASP A 303 -19.35 -5.86 -22.80
C ASP A 303 -18.07 -6.54 -22.34
N ALA A 304 -17.10 -5.81 -21.78
CA ALA A 304 -15.95 -6.41 -21.11
C ALA A 304 -16.37 -7.04 -19.78
N ILE A 305 -17.08 -6.30 -18.92
CA ILE A 305 -17.47 -6.75 -17.58
C ILE A 305 -18.61 -7.80 -17.54
N LYS A 306 -19.15 -8.18 -18.71
CA LYS A 306 -20.02 -9.35 -18.91
C LYS A 306 -19.25 -10.66 -19.16
N LYS A 307 -17.96 -10.60 -19.50
CA LYS A 307 -17.17 -11.79 -19.90
C LYS A 307 -16.78 -12.64 -18.69
N GLN A 308 -16.65 -13.95 -18.88
CA GLN A 308 -16.18 -14.88 -17.86
C GLN A 308 -14.81 -14.51 -17.29
N GLN A 309 -13.92 -13.96 -18.12
CA GLN A 309 -12.59 -13.48 -17.72
C GLN A 309 -12.63 -12.22 -16.82
N SER A 310 -13.79 -11.56 -16.75
CA SER A 310 -14.10 -10.41 -15.90
C SER A 310 -15.27 -10.73 -14.96
N ALA A 311 -15.39 -12.00 -14.54
CA ALA A 311 -16.33 -12.42 -13.51
C ALA A 311 -16.13 -11.58 -12.23
N ASN A 312 -17.23 -11.32 -11.54
CA ASN A 312 -17.19 -10.62 -10.27
C ASN A 312 -16.36 -11.41 -9.24
N HIS A 313 -15.67 -10.67 -8.38
CA HIS A 313 -14.91 -11.25 -7.28
C HIS A 313 -15.44 -10.71 -5.95
N ASP A 314 -15.51 -11.58 -4.94
CA ASP A 314 -15.95 -11.19 -3.61
C ASP A 314 -14.92 -10.27 -2.95
N ALA A 315 -15.38 -9.13 -2.43
CA ALA A 315 -14.55 -8.18 -1.70
C ALA A 315 -14.16 -8.66 -0.29
N ASN A 316 -14.43 -9.92 0.07
CA ASN A 316 -14.23 -10.44 1.43
C ASN A 316 -12.77 -10.72 1.78
N PHE A 317 -11.91 -10.87 0.78
CA PHE A 317 -10.52 -11.20 0.98
C PHE A 317 -9.66 -10.53 -0.10
N ALA A 318 -8.82 -9.59 0.34
CA ALA A 318 -8.03 -8.74 -0.55
C ALA A 318 -6.58 -8.64 -0.10
N PHE A 319 -5.66 -8.62 -1.06
CA PHE A 319 -4.30 -8.14 -0.86
C PHE A 319 -4.10 -6.85 -1.62
N ILE A 320 -3.64 -5.81 -0.93
CA ILE A 320 -3.58 -4.45 -1.48
C ILE A 320 -2.21 -3.84 -1.16
N VAL A 321 -1.57 -3.21 -2.14
CA VAL A 321 -0.29 -2.49 -2.01
C VAL A 321 -0.48 -1.06 -2.49
N LYS A 322 0.06 -0.07 -1.78
CA LYS A 322 -0.12 1.38 -2.02
C LYS A 322 0.67 1.89 -3.23
N THR A 323 0.43 1.29 -4.38
CA THR A 323 0.91 1.75 -5.69
C THR A 323 -0.05 2.78 -6.28
N THR A 324 0.35 3.44 -7.36
CA THR A 324 -0.52 4.34 -8.13
C THR A 324 -1.82 3.66 -8.59
N ASP A 325 -1.74 2.42 -9.10
CA ASP A 325 -2.92 1.70 -9.59
C ASP A 325 -3.91 1.32 -8.47
N ALA A 326 -3.42 0.91 -7.30
CA ALA A 326 -4.30 0.62 -6.16
C ALA A 326 -4.89 1.89 -5.53
N VAL A 327 -4.11 2.97 -5.41
CA VAL A 327 -4.58 4.22 -4.79
C VAL A 327 -5.66 4.89 -5.64
N GLU A 328 -5.55 4.87 -6.97
CA GLU A 328 -6.66 5.34 -7.82
C GLU A 328 -7.92 4.47 -7.66
N ILE A 329 -7.80 3.13 -7.57
CA ILE A 329 -8.96 2.26 -7.28
C ILE A 329 -9.58 2.63 -5.93
N VAL A 330 -8.78 2.79 -4.87
CA VAL A 330 -9.26 3.14 -3.52
C VAL A 330 -9.92 4.52 -3.51
N LYS A 331 -9.37 5.51 -4.20
CA LYS A 331 -9.94 6.86 -4.34
C LYS A 331 -11.35 6.82 -4.93
N TRP A 332 -11.54 6.13 -6.05
CA TRP A 332 -12.87 6.02 -6.68
C TRP A 332 -13.84 5.16 -5.85
N TYR A 333 -13.33 4.15 -5.13
CA TYR A 333 -14.13 3.32 -4.24
C TYR A 333 -14.59 4.10 -2.98
N VAL A 334 -13.74 4.93 -2.39
CA VAL A 334 -14.10 5.85 -1.29
C VAL A 334 -15.07 6.93 -1.77
N MET A 335 -14.83 7.54 -2.94
CA MET A 335 -15.77 8.49 -3.56
C MET A 335 -17.17 7.88 -3.72
N CYS A 336 -17.25 6.66 -4.24
CA CYS A 336 -18.51 5.93 -4.36
C CYS A 336 -19.15 5.68 -2.98
N ALA A 337 -18.37 5.27 -1.99
CA ALA A 337 -18.85 5.02 -0.63
C ALA A 337 -19.36 6.26 0.11
N LEU A 338 -18.86 7.45 -0.22
CA LEU A 338 -19.39 8.72 0.31
C LEU A 338 -20.62 9.21 -0.47
N GLU A 339 -20.76 8.82 -1.73
CA GLU A 339 -21.86 9.24 -2.61
C GLU A 339 -23.07 8.31 -2.50
N ASN A 340 -24.27 8.86 -2.30
CA ASN A 340 -25.45 8.02 -2.02
C ASN A 340 -25.83 7.17 -3.23
N GLU A 341 -26.04 7.83 -4.38
CA GLU A 341 -26.49 7.19 -5.62
C GLU A 341 -25.39 6.36 -6.34
N CYS A 342 -24.17 6.29 -5.79
CA CYS A 342 -23.12 5.40 -6.31
C CYS A 342 -23.10 4.04 -5.61
N MET A 343 -22.93 4.01 -4.28
CA MET A 343 -22.65 2.78 -3.51
C MET A 343 -23.89 2.09 -2.91
N ALA A 344 -24.97 2.83 -2.66
CA ALA A 344 -26.23 2.24 -2.19
C ALA A 344 -27.40 3.13 -2.63
N PRO A 345 -27.64 3.23 -3.96
CA PRO A 345 -28.68 4.09 -4.50
C PRO A 345 -30.07 3.60 -4.07
N ALA A 346 -31.07 4.49 -4.08
CA ALA A 346 -32.39 4.17 -3.55
C ALA A 346 -33.00 2.90 -4.18
N GLY A 347 -33.38 1.91 -3.35
CA GLY A 347 -33.91 0.62 -3.80
C GLY A 347 -32.87 -0.47 -4.10
N ALA A 348 -31.57 -0.21 -3.90
CA ALA A 348 -30.53 -1.24 -4.00
C ALA A 348 -30.77 -2.40 -3.02
N SER A 349 -30.52 -3.63 -3.49
CA SER A 349 -30.73 -4.89 -2.75
C SER A 349 -29.44 -5.71 -2.73
N LEU A 350 -29.07 -6.29 -1.58
CA LEU A 350 -27.98 -7.28 -1.51
C LEU A 350 -28.39 -8.68 -2.03
N PHE A 351 -29.69 -8.92 -2.22
CA PHE A 351 -30.23 -10.18 -2.74
C PHE A 351 -30.44 -10.09 -4.25
N CYS A 352 -29.87 -11.04 -4.99
CA CYS A 352 -29.84 -11.05 -6.46
C CYS A 352 -30.82 -12.05 -7.06
N ASN A 353 -31.72 -11.53 -7.89
CA ASN A 353 -32.68 -12.27 -8.69
C ASN A 353 -32.03 -12.69 -10.03
N PHE A 354 -31.14 -13.69 -9.97
CA PHE A 354 -30.47 -14.21 -11.16
C PHE A 354 -31.43 -14.94 -12.11
N GLN A 355 -31.21 -14.78 -13.41
CA GLN A 355 -31.70 -15.71 -14.43
C GLN A 355 -30.71 -16.87 -14.60
N GLU A 356 -31.01 -17.82 -15.50
CA GLU A 356 -30.09 -18.91 -15.86
C GLU A 356 -28.72 -18.38 -16.33
N ASP A 357 -28.73 -17.36 -17.20
CA ASP A 357 -27.54 -16.58 -17.54
C ASP A 357 -27.26 -15.52 -16.46
N ARG A 358 -26.25 -15.83 -15.62
CA ARG A 358 -25.76 -14.97 -14.52
C ARG A 358 -24.74 -13.92 -14.96
N PHE A 359 -24.54 -13.73 -16.27
CA PHE A 359 -23.52 -12.86 -16.83
C PHE A 359 -24.09 -11.72 -17.66
N ASN A 360 -25.10 -11.97 -18.49
CA ASN A 360 -25.62 -10.99 -19.46
C ASN A 360 -26.85 -10.21 -19.01
N HIS A 361 -27.50 -10.60 -17.89
CA HIS A 361 -28.70 -9.95 -17.36
C HIS A 361 -28.45 -9.32 -15.99
N TYR A 362 -29.03 -8.13 -15.77
CA TYR A 362 -29.03 -7.47 -14.46
C TYR A 362 -29.95 -8.23 -13.50
N ALA A 363 -29.42 -8.61 -12.33
CA ALA A 363 -30.08 -9.44 -11.34
C ALA A 363 -30.84 -8.62 -10.27
N ASN A 364 -31.14 -7.35 -10.53
CA ASN A 364 -31.90 -6.46 -9.64
C ASN A 364 -31.29 -6.35 -8.22
N CYS A 365 -29.96 -6.24 -8.16
CA CYS A 365 -29.19 -6.16 -6.92
C CYS A 365 -27.92 -5.31 -7.09
N HIS A 366 -27.35 -4.90 -5.96
CA HIS A 366 -26.03 -4.28 -5.88
C HIS A 366 -25.16 -5.09 -4.90
N ARG A 367 -23.94 -5.46 -5.32
CA ARG A 367 -23.03 -6.36 -4.60
C ARG A 367 -21.60 -5.83 -4.56
#